data_AF-M2SD88-F1
#
_entry.id   AF-M2SD88-F1
#
_cell.length_a   1.000
_cell.length_b   1.000
_cell.length_c   1.000
_cell.angle_alpha   90.00
_cell.angle_beta   90.00
_cell.angle_gamma   90.00
#
_symmetry.space_group_name_H-M   'P 1'
#
loop_
_entity.id
_entity.type
_entity.pdbx_description
1 polymer ?
#
loop_
_entity_poly.entity_id
_entity_poly.type
_entity_poly.pdbx_seq_one_letter_code
_entity_poly.pdbx_strand_id
1 'polypeptide(L)'
;MFGKAAKAEVLIPDRASPDYAAAGFLLDQFDAKLPAFERHAFVQVKIILDENISWAAGYERARAYARDHFVRNDHPVVIVAHVPGAAGSSNANHVHVIVLSRTLGINGFGETDYILCSDRGHSEAWDSWQQYTS
;
A
#
# COMPACT_ATOMS: atom_id res chain seq x y z
N MET A 1 -16.96 18.13 -0.46
CA MET A 1 -15.97 17.45 -1.31
C MET A 1 -15.99 15.98 -0.91
N PHE A 2 -16.61 15.12 -1.71
CA PHE A 2 -16.63 13.67 -1.50
C PHE A 2 -15.31 13.06 -2.03
N GLY A 3 -14.78 12.03 -1.37
CA GLY A 3 -13.62 11.27 -1.87
C GLY A 3 -12.22 11.73 -1.45
N LYS A 4 -12.08 12.76 -0.59
CA LYS A 4 -10.76 13.14 -0.05
C LYS A 4 -10.26 12.10 0.96
N ALA A 5 -9.01 11.68 0.85
CA ALA A 5 -8.36 10.86 1.85
C ALA A 5 -8.26 11.62 3.18
N ALA A 6 -8.55 10.94 4.29
CA ALA A 6 -8.30 11.46 5.63
C ALA A 6 -6.80 11.48 5.95
N LYS A 7 -6.05 10.52 5.41
CA LYS A 7 -4.58 10.45 5.49
C LYS A 7 -4.04 9.71 4.28
N ALA A 8 -2.86 10.13 3.82
CA ALA A 8 -2.07 9.41 2.84
C ALA A 8 -0.59 9.49 3.23
N GLU A 9 0.15 8.40 3.07
CA GLU A 9 1.61 8.38 3.26
C GLU A 9 2.24 7.36 2.31
N VAL A 10 3.55 7.48 2.14
CA VAL A 10 4.37 6.48 1.46
C VAL A 10 5.20 5.74 2.49
N LEU A 11 5.23 4.42 2.39
CA LEU A 11 6.12 3.55 3.13
C LEU A 11 7.16 3.03 2.14
N ILE A 12 8.44 3.30 2.41
CA ILE A 12 9.56 2.83 1.59
C ILE A 12 10.39 1.80 2.36
N PRO A 13 11.05 0.85 1.68
CA PRO A 13 12.01 -0.05 2.29
C PRO A 13 13.18 0.72 2.93
N ASP A 14 13.74 0.21 4.03
CA ASP A 14 14.82 0.88 4.78
C ASP A 14 16.07 1.15 3.95
N ARG A 15 16.28 0.36 2.88
CA ARG A 15 17.41 0.48 1.96
C ARG A 15 17.19 1.50 0.84
N ALA A 16 15.99 2.05 0.67
CA ALA A 16 15.67 2.98 -0.39
C ALA A 16 16.13 4.41 -0.07
N SER A 17 16.36 5.24 -1.10
CA SER A 17 16.59 6.68 -0.88
C SER A 17 15.36 7.34 -0.22
N PRO A 18 15.54 8.24 0.76
CA PRO A 18 14.43 8.95 1.39
C PRO A 18 13.60 9.81 0.43
N ASP A 19 14.15 10.19 -0.74
CA ASP A 19 13.41 10.96 -1.76
C ASP A 19 12.15 10.21 -2.23
N TYR A 20 12.18 8.87 -2.23
CA TYR A 20 11.04 8.04 -2.58
C TYR A 20 9.91 8.08 -1.56
N ALA A 21 10.09 8.68 -0.37
CA ALA A 21 9.00 8.89 0.58
C ALA A 21 8.01 9.98 0.10
N ALA A 22 8.38 10.78 -0.91
CA ALA A 22 7.45 11.69 -1.57
C ALA A 22 6.68 10.95 -2.68
N ALA A 23 5.34 10.88 -2.54
CA ALA A 23 4.49 10.13 -3.46
C ALA A 23 4.65 10.55 -4.94
N GLY A 24 4.73 11.86 -5.21
CA GLY A 24 4.94 12.35 -6.58
C GLY A 24 6.25 11.83 -7.19
N PHE A 25 7.36 11.97 -6.46
CA PHE A 25 8.66 11.47 -6.92
C PHE A 25 8.67 9.96 -7.11
N LEU A 26 8.09 9.20 -6.16
CA LEU A 26 7.97 7.74 -6.28
C LEU A 26 7.26 7.32 -7.56
N LEU A 27 6.07 7.89 -7.82
CA LEU A 27 5.23 7.52 -8.94
C LEU A 27 5.84 7.97 -10.27
N ASP A 28 6.40 9.18 -10.33
CA ASP A 28 7.11 9.67 -11.52
C ASP A 28 8.28 8.75 -11.89
N GLN A 29 9.06 8.32 -10.89
CA GLN A 29 10.16 7.37 -11.10
C GLN A 29 9.69 5.97 -11.49
N PHE A 30 8.52 5.54 -10.99
CA PHE A 30 7.96 4.24 -11.32
C PHE A 30 7.54 4.23 -12.80
N ASP A 31 6.72 5.20 -13.20
CA ASP A 31 6.20 5.33 -14.56
C ASP A 31 7.34 5.49 -15.57
N ALA A 32 8.35 6.33 -15.26
CA ALA A 32 9.49 6.54 -16.15
C ALA A 32 10.35 5.28 -16.36
N LYS A 33 10.33 4.33 -15.42
CA LYS A 33 11.18 3.14 -15.45
C LYS A 33 10.39 1.87 -15.77
N LEU A 34 9.06 1.91 -15.79
CA LEU A 34 8.22 0.75 -16.06
C LEU A 34 8.39 0.34 -17.54
N PRO A 35 8.80 -0.90 -17.84
CA PRO A 35 8.90 -1.33 -19.23
C PRO A 35 7.54 -1.23 -19.94
N ALA A 36 7.51 -0.75 -21.19
CA ALA A 36 6.26 -0.51 -21.91
C ALA A 36 5.41 -1.78 -22.15
N PHE A 37 6.02 -2.97 -22.10
CA PHE A 37 5.33 -4.25 -22.20
C PHE A 37 4.80 -4.78 -20.87
N GLU A 38 5.24 -4.20 -19.75
CA GLU A 38 4.85 -4.63 -18.41
C GLU A 38 3.38 -4.27 -18.14
N ARG A 39 2.64 -5.23 -17.58
CA ARG A 39 1.22 -5.07 -17.24
C ARG A 39 0.97 -5.17 -15.74
N HIS A 40 1.91 -5.71 -14.98
CA HIS A 40 1.85 -5.79 -13.54
C HIS A 40 2.40 -4.48 -12.98
N ALA A 41 1.52 -3.54 -12.66
CA ALA A 41 1.91 -2.22 -12.15
C ALA A 41 1.84 -2.15 -10.61
N PHE A 42 0.76 -2.66 -10.02
CA PHE A 42 0.57 -2.66 -8.58
C PHE A 42 -0.50 -3.67 -8.18
N VAL A 43 -0.57 -3.97 -6.89
CA VAL A 43 -1.76 -4.54 -6.25
C VAL A 43 -2.37 -3.54 -5.29
N GLN A 44 -3.67 -3.68 -5.05
CA GLN A 44 -4.38 -2.87 -4.09
C GLN A 44 -5.10 -3.77 -3.08
N VAL A 45 -4.72 -3.66 -1.81
CA VAL A 45 -5.46 -4.29 -0.71
C VAL A 45 -6.40 -3.25 -0.10
N LYS A 46 -7.67 -3.61 0.08
CA LYS A 46 -8.66 -2.77 0.78
C LYS A 46 -8.98 -3.40 2.13
N ILE A 47 -8.64 -2.69 3.20
CA ILE A 47 -8.88 -3.12 4.58
C ILE A 47 -10.02 -2.29 5.15
N ILE A 48 -11.12 -2.94 5.51
CA ILE A 48 -12.21 -2.31 6.27
C ILE A 48 -11.77 -2.22 7.74
N LEU A 49 -11.87 -1.04 8.33
CA LEU A 49 -11.48 -0.82 9.72
C LEU A 49 -12.60 -1.28 10.66
N ASP A 50 -12.21 -1.95 11.74
CA ASP A 50 -13.13 -2.34 12.83
C ASP A 50 -13.73 -1.09 13.48
N GLU A 51 -15.06 -1.09 13.60
CA GLU A 51 -15.83 0.01 14.19
C GLU A 51 -15.73 0.09 15.72
N ASN A 52 -15.25 -0.97 16.36
CA ASN A 52 -15.09 -1.04 17.82
C ASN A 52 -13.80 -0.41 18.33
N ILE A 53 -12.90 0.00 17.43
CA ILE A 53 -11.64 0.67 17.77
C ILE A 53 -11.60 2.08 17.20
N SER A 54 -10.68 2.90 17.70
CA SER A 54 -10.47 4.23 17.13
C SER A 54 -9.95 4.11 15.69
N TRP A 55 -10.35 5.07 14.83
CA TRP A 55 -9.84 5.15 13.46
C TRP A 55 -8.31 5.15 13.41
N ALA A 56 -7.66 5.86 14.34
CA ALA A 56 -6.20 5.91 14.44
C ALA A 56 -5.59 4.54 14.75
N ALA A 57 -6.19 3.77 15.66
CA ALA A 57 -5.73 2.42 15.96
C ALA A 57 -5.90 1.47 14.76
N GLY A 58 -7.04 1.54 14.07
CA GLY A 58 -7.26 0.76 12.85
C GLY A 58 -6.29 1.12 11.73
N TYR A 59 -6.01 2.42 11.54
CA TYR A 59 -5.02 2.92 10.60
C TYR A 59 -3.61 2.39 10.91
N GLU A 60 -3.14 2.54 12.16
CA GLU A 60 -1.80 2.10 12.54
C GLU A 60 -1.64 0.58 12.43
N ARG A 61 -2.71 -0.20 12.66
CA ARG A 61 -2.70 -1.65 12.41
C ARG A 61 -2.51 -1.97 10.93
N ALA A 62 -3.28 -1.32 10.05
CA ALA A 62 -3.14 -1.49 8.59
C ALA A 62 -1.75 -1.06 8.10
N ARG A 63 -1.22 0.03 8.65
CA ARG A 63 0.13 0.53 8.37
C ARG A 63 1.22 -0.44 8.80
N ALA A 64 1.11 -1.01 10.01
CA ALA A 64 2.05 -2.00 10.52
C ALA A 64 2.05 -3.26 9.65
N TYR A 65 0.87 -3.78 9.30
CA TYR A 65 0.74 -4.89 8.35
C TYR A 65 1.41 -4.58 7.01
N ALA A 66 1.15 -3.41 6.43
CA ALA A 66 1.73 -3.03 5.15
C ALA A 66 3.27 -2.97 5.22
N ARG A 67 3.82 -2.48 6.33
CA ARG A 67 5.27 -2.49 6.57
C ARG A 67 5.83 -3.91 6.63
N ASP A 68 5.22 -4.76 7.44
CA ASP A 68 5.81 -6.06 7.75
C ASP A 68 5.64 -7.07 6.61
N HIS A 69 4.54 -6.98 5.85
CA HIS A 69 4.27 -7.90 4.75
C HIS A 69 4.84 -7.43 3.40
N PHE A 70 4.71 -6.14 3.05
CA PHE A 70 5.14 -5.66 1.72
C PHE A 70 6.49 -4.92 1.78
N VAL A 71 6.62 -3.94 2.66
CA VAL A 71 7.82 -3.08 2.71
C VAL A 71 9.06 -3.85 3.13
N ARG A 72 8.90 -4.81 4.04
CA ARG A 72 9.98 -5.72 4.46
C ARG A 72 10.49 -6.60 3.31
N ASN A 73 9.64 -6.86 2.32
CA ASN A 73 9.96 -7.56 1.08
C ASN A 73 10.36 -6.60 -0.05
N ASP A 74 10.89 -5.43 0.32
CA ASP A 74 11.41 -4.39 -0.56
C ASP A 74 10.40 -3.72 -1.51
N HIS A 75 9.09 -3.87 -1.27
CA HIS A 75 8.07 -3.20 -2.07
C HIS A 75 7.65 -1.84 -1.49
N PRO A 76 7.71 -0.72 -2.23
CA PRO A 76 7.19 0.54 -1.77
C PRO A 76 5.65 0.54 -1.79
N VAL A 77 5.06 1.18 -0.78
CA VAL A 77 3.61 1.18 -0.56
C VAL A 77 3.10 2.60 -0.44
N VAL A 78 2.03 2.92 -1.16
CA VAL A 78 1.21 4.11 -0.92
C VAL A 78 -0.02 3.68 -0.12
N ILE A 79 -0.15 4.18 1.10
CA ILE A 79 -1.30 3.87 1.97
C ILE A 79 -2.22 5.10 2.05
N VAL A 80 -3.52 4.87 1.83
CA VAL A 80 -4.53 5.92 1.75
C VAL A 80 -5.73 5.52 2.61
N ALA A 81 -6.07 6.33 3.60
CA ALA A 81 -7.13 6.05 4.54
C ALA A 81 -8.32 7.00 4.34
N HIS A 82 -9.52 6.44 4.39
CA HIS A 82 -10.77 7.18 4.17
C HIS A 82 -11.67 7.12 5.41
N VAL A 83 -12.39 8.23 5.62
CA VAL A 83 -13.47 8.35 6.61
C VAL A 83 -14.75 8.79 5.88
N PRO A 84 -15.45 7.88 5.17
CA PRO A 84 -16.55 8.28 4.29
C PRO A 84 -17.71 8.95 5.04
N GLY A 85 -17.94 8.58 6.30
CA GLY A 85 -18.96 9.18 7.15
C GLY A 85 -18.77 10.70 7.35
N ALA A 86 -17.53 11.20 7.37
CA ALA A 86 -17.24 12.63 7.45
C ALA A 86 -17.70 13.40 6.20
N ALA A 87 -17.94 12.70 5.09
CA ALA A 87 -18.52 13.25 3.87
C ALA A 87 -20.01 12.89 3.72
N GLY A 88 -20.67 12.27 4.70
CA GLY A 88 -22.07 11.87 4.62
C GLY A 88 -22.33 10.57 3.84
N SER A 89 -21.29 9.77 3.58
CA SER A 89 -21.42 8.45 2.95
C SER A 89 -21.60 7.35 4.01
N SER A 90 -22.45 6.36 3.73
CA SER A 90 -22.66 5.17 4.58
C SER A 90 -21.55 4.10 4.47
N ASN A 91 -20.59 4.26 3.56
CA ASN A 91 -19.47 3.35 3.44
C ASN A 91 -18.63 3.30 4.73
N ALA A 92 -18.20 2.09 5.09
CA ALA A 92 -17.31 1.87 6.22
C ALA A 92 -15.96 2.60 6.05
N ASN A 93 -15.34 2.96 7.17
CA ASN A 93 -13.96 3.45 7.19
C ASN A 93 -13.03 2.37 6.65
N HIS A 94 -12.09 2.75 5.79
CA HIS A 94 -11.21 1.78 5.15
C HIS A 94 -9.88 2.40 4.75
N VAL A 95 -8.91 1.52 4.49
CA VAL A 95 -7.57 1.84 4.05
C VAL A 95 -7.29 1.11 2.74
N HIS A 96 -6.77 1.82 1.76
CA HIS A 96 -6.14 1.25 0.57
C HIS A 96 -4.64 1.14 0.83
N VAL A 97 -4.10 -0.06 0.63
CA VAL A 97 -2.66 -0.35 0.62
C VAL A 97 -2.32 -0.64 -0.84
N ILE A 98 -1.71 0.33 -1.52
CA ILE A 98 -1.32 0.25 -2.93
C ILE A 98 0.16 -0.11 -2.96
N VAL A 99 0.48 -1.32 -3.40
CA VAL A 99 1.84 -1.86 -3.42
C VAL A 99 2.33 -1.87 -4.84
N LEU A 100 3.38 -1.11 -5.15
CA LEU A 100 3.96 -1.12 -6.49
C LEU A 100 4.60 -2.48 -6.76
N SER A 101 4.45 -2.99 -7.98
CA SER A 101 4.88 -4.34 -8.34
C SER A 101 6.40 -4.53 -8.41
N ARG A 102 7.18 -3.47 -8.23
CA ARG A 102 8.63 -3.49 -8.39
C ARG A 102 9.31 -3.19 -7.07
N THR A 103 10.33 -3.97 -6.76
CA THR A 103 11.16 -3.75 -5.58
C THR A 103 11.88 -2.40 -5.66
N LEU A 104 12.16 -1.80 -4.50
CA LEU A 104 12.82 -0.50 -4.38
C LEU A 104 14.05 -0.62 -3.49
N GLY A 105 15.22 -0.39 -4.07
CA GLY A 105 16.50 -0.39 -3.38
C GLY A 105 17.18 0.98 -3.35
N ILE A 106 18.42 1.01 -2.87
CA ILE A 106 19.25 2.22 -2.84
C ILE A 106 19.47 2.83 -4.23
N ASN A 107 19.48 1.98 -5.26
CA ASN A 107 19.66 2.37 -6.67
C ASN A 107 18.32 2.63 -7.41
N GLY A 108 17.20 2.66 -6.70
CA GLY A 108 15.86 2.81 -7.28
C GLY A 108 15.17 1.48 -7.59
N PHE A 109 14.26 1.50 -8.57
CA PHE A 109 13.39 0.36 -8.90
C PHE A 109 14.14 -0.82 -9.51
N GLY A 110 13.91 -2.00 -8.94
CA GLY A 110 14.42 -3.30 -9.41
C GLY A 110 13.47 -3.99 -10.39
N GLU A 111 13.46 -5.32 -10.37
CA GLU A 111 12.62 -6.16 -11.23
C GLU A 111 11.13 -6.12 -10.83
N THR A 112 10.26 -6.47 -11.78
CA THR A 112 8.85 -6.71 -11.51
C THR A 112 8.66 -8.02 -10.77
N ASP A 113 7.91 -7.97 -9.67
CA ASP A 113 7.42 -9.11 -8.93
C ASP A 113 6.08 -9.58 -9.50
N TYR A 114 6.15 -10.62 -10.33
CA TYR A 114 4.98 -11.25 -10.93
C TYR A 114 4.20 -12.12 -9.94
N ILE A 115 4.82 -12.54 -8.83
CA ILE A 115 4.13 -13.33 -7.80
C ILE A 115 3.19 -12.42 -7.04
N LEU A 116 3.64 -11.21 -6.67
CA LEU A 116 2.80 -10.21 -6.02
C LEU A 116 1.51 -9.94 -6.80
N CYS A 117 1.60 -9.77 -8.12
CA CYS A 117 0.46 -9.52 -9.01
C CYS A 117 -0.20 -10.81 -9.54
N SER A 118 -0.31 -11.86 -8.72
CA SER A 118 -0.95 -13.13 -9.08
C SER A 118 -1.91 -13.62 -8.00
N ASP A 119 -2.68 -14.68 -8.28
CA ASP A 119 -3.55 -15.36 -7.30
C ASP A 119 -2.77 -15.87 -6.07
N ARG A 120 -1.48 -16.21 -6.27
CA ARG A 120 -0.59 -16.60 -5.18
C ARG A 120 -0.29 -15.41 -4.29
N GLY A 121 0.11 -14.27 -4.85
CA GLY A 121 0.36 -13.04 -4.10
C GLY A 121 -0.89 -12.56 -3.35
N HIS A 122 -2.07 -12.69 -3.97
CA HIS A 122 -3.35 -12.44 -3.30
C HIS A 122 -3.53 -13.35 -2.07
N SER A 123 -3.34 -14.66 -2.23
CA SER A 123 -3.51 -15.62 -1.14
C SER A 123 -2.52 -15.37 0.01
N GLU A 124 -1.24 -15.10 -0.32
CA GLU A 124 -0.21 -14.78 0.67
C GLU A 124 -0.52 -13.49 1.44
N ALA A 125 -1.00 -12.44 0.76
CA ALA A 125 -1.43 -11.20 1.39
C ALA A 125 -2.65 -11.42 2.31
N TRP A 126 -3.62 -12.21 1.85
CA TRP A 126 -4.82 -12.55 2.62
C TRP A 126 -4.47 -13.31 3.90
N ASP A 127 -3.69 -14.38 3.80
CA ASP A 127 -3.29 -15.20 4.94
C ASP A 127 -2.46 -14.39 5.95
N SER A 128 -1.57 -13.53 5.46
CA SER A 128 -0.79 -12.65 6.33
C SER A 128 -1.66 -11.63 7.06
N TRP A 129 -2.71 -11.10 6.43
CA TRP A 129 -3.65 -10.20 7.10
C TRP A 129 -4.44 -10.93 8.18
N GLN A 130 -4.92 -12.15 7.91
CA GLN A 130 -5.65 -12.94 8.90
C GLN A 130 -4.82 -13.13 10.18
N GLN A 131 -3.51 -13.42 10.05
CA GLN A 131 -2.60 -13.55 11.19
C GLN A 131 -2.44 -12.25 12.00
N TYR A 132 -2.53 -11.09 11.35
CA TYR A 132 -2.45 -9.77 11.99
C TYR A 132 -3.70 -9.40 12.80
N THR A 133 -4.83 -10.01 12.46
CA THR A 133 -6.13 -9.73 13.07
C THR A 133 -6.63 -10.85 13.98
N SER A 134 -5.89 -11.96 14.06
CA SER A 134 -6.15 -13.10 14.94
C SER A 134 -5.87 -12.77 16.41
#